data_AF-A0A0K2V251-F1
#
_entry.id   AF-A0A0K2V251-F1
#
_cell.length_a   1.000
_cell.length_b   1.000
_cell.length_c   1.000
_cell.angle_alpha   90.00
_cell.angle_beta   90.00
_cell.angle_gamma   90.00
#
_symmetry.space_group_name_H-M   'P 1'
#
loop_
_entity.id
_entity.type
_entity.pdbx_description
1 polymer ?
#
loop_
_entity_poly.entity_id
_entity_poly.type
_entity_poly.pdbx_seq_one_letter_code
_entity_poly.pdbx_strand_id
1 'polypeptide(L)'
;MYGPHRQPDYPAATAQLGSLSSEELEVYLNEEGDEKLDEFVKSLNQVKELYREKEMLLASNKSLAEYNLSQKPILESEYEALVTKRNEAVELAKNVKVVRSELDETSKKVQPDVLLSLLEAAYAEAEEFSEKLSDGFLDGSEESLDDFLEKFQEARNLSHSRRVKVDKMKEIIAKESSMPSSRIPEPVGALPPPSIQIPYPHYSNWNASSCNPSVPPLSALPYPTQPTSMIYPFMPAYPPIP
;
A
#
# COMPACT_ATOMS: atom_id res chain seq x y z
N MET A 1 24.97 -26.05 5.79
CA MET A 1 26.00 -26.53 4.85
C MET A 1 27.29 -26.67 5.62
N TYR A 2 27.58 -27.87 6.15
CA TYR A 2 28.91 -28.14 6.68
C TYR A 2 29.83 -28.30 5.46
N GLY A 3 30.93 -27.53 5.41
CA GLY A 3 31.93 -27.69 4.35
C GLY A 3 32.46 -29.13 4.32
N PRO A 4 33.04 -29.57 3.19
CA PRO A 4 33.62 -30.91 3.10
C PRO A 4 34.58 -31.10 4.27
N HIS A 5 34.41 -32.18 5.04
CA HIS A 5 35.28 -32.53 6.15
C HIS A 5 36.74 -32.54 5.66
N ARG A 6 37.49 -31.47 5.92
CA ARG A 6 38.91 -31.42 5.61
C ARG A 6 39.59 -32.40 6.56
N GLN A 7 40.09 -33.51 6.02
CA GLN A 7 40.90 -34.43 6.80
C GLN A 7 42.21 -33.74 7.19
N PRO A 8 42.74 -33.99 8.40
CA PRO A 8 44.06 -33.49 8.79
C PRO A 8 45.15 -33.98 7.83
N ASP A 9 46.07 -33.10 7.46
CA ASP A 9 47.21 -33.41 6.59
C ASP A 9 48.31 -34.09 7.41
N TYR A 10 48.05 -35.34 7.79
CA TYR A 10 48.99 -36.18 8.53
C TYR A 10 50.35 -36.36 7.81
N PRO A 11 50.42 -36.52 6.48
CA PRO A 11 51.69 -36.60 5.77
C PRO A 11 52.57 -35.35 5.96
N ALA A 12 52.00 -34.15 5.88
CA ALA A 12 52.77 -32.92 6.07
C ALA A 12 53.26 -32.76 7.53
N ALA A 13 52.43 -33.14 8.51
CA ALA A 13 52.81 -33.09 9.93
C ALA A 13 53.91 -34.11 10.29
N THR A 14 53.76 -35.36 9.81
CA THR A 14 54.74 -36.43 10.07
C THR A 14 56.06 -36.20 9.34
N ALA A 15 56.05 -35.56 8.16
CA ALA A 15 57.28 -35.17 7.46
C ALA A 15 58.09 -34.11 8.23
N GLN A 16 57.43 -33.16 8.88
CA GLN A 16 58.10 -32.15 9.72
C GLN A 16 58.65 -32.79 11.00
N LEU A 17 57.90 -33.68 11.66
CA LEU A 17 58.38 -34.44 12.82
C LEU A 17 59.55 -35.36 12.47
N GLY A 18 59.51 -36.01 11.30
CA GLY A 18 60.59 -36.88 10.82
C GLY A 18 61.89 -36.17 10.45
N SER A 19 61.89 -34.84 10.38
CA SER A 19 63.09 -34.02 10.15
C SER A 19 63.81 -33.60 11.45
N LEU A 20 63.19 -33.83 12.61
CA LEU A 20 63.75 -33.53 13.92
C LEU A 20 64.70 -34.65 14.39
N SER A 21 65.67 -34.29 15.21
CA SER A 21 66.61 -35.24 15.82
C SER A 21 65.96 -36.05 16.96
N SER A 22 66.59 -37.17 17.33
CA SER A 22 66.09 -38.04 18.41
C SER A 22 65.98 -37.30 19.75
N GLU A 23 66.91 -36.37 20.04
CA GLU A 23 66.90 -35.56 21.27
C GLU A 23 65.74 -34.56 21.26
N GLU A 24 65.41 -33.97 20.10
CA GLU A 24 64.27 -33.05 19.95
C GLU A 24 62.93 -33.76 20.04
N LEU A 25 62.83 -34.99 19.53
CA LEU A 25 61.62 -35.82 19.64
C LEU A 25 61.36 -36.31 21.08
N GLU A 26 62.42 -36.58 21.85
CA GLU A 26 62.31 -36.96 23.26
C GLU A 26 61.73 -35.83 24.12
N VAL A 27 62.01 -34.58 23.74
CA VAL A 27 61.43 -33.38 24.39
C VAL A 27 59.90 -33.29 24.22
N TYR A 28 59.34 -33.82 23.12
CA TYR A 28 57.88 -33.90 22.93
C TYR A 28 57.21 -35.03 23.72
N LEU A 29 57.98 -35.98 24.26
CA LEU A 29 57.46 -37.13 25.04
C LEU A 29 57.50 -36.91 26.56
N ASN A 30 58.13 -35.81 27.01
CA ASN A 30 58.21 -35.44 28.43
C ASN A 30 56.91 -34.78 28.93
N GLU A 31 56.78 -34.53 30.24
CA GLU A 31 55.57 -33.93 30.85
C GLU A 31 55.21 -32.53 30.31
N GLU A 32 56.19 -31.78 29.77
CA GLU A 32 55.98 -30.50 29.05
C GLU A 32 55.77 -30.67 27.52
N GLY A 33 55.75 -31.92 27.05
CA GLY A 33 55.66 -32.29 25.65
C GLY A 33 54.31 -31.98 25.02
N ASP A 34 53.24 -32.04 25.81
CA ASP A 34 51.87 -31.72 25.35
C ASP A 34 51.75 -30.27 24.89
N GLU A 35 52.30 -29.30 25.63
CA GLU A 35 52.27 -27.88 25.25
C GLU A 35 53.06 -27.62 23.96
N LYS A 36 54.23 -28.26 23.83
CA LYS A 36 55.08 -28.17 22.62
C LYS A 36 54.41 -28.81 21.42
N LEU A 37 53.72 -29.92 21.61
CA LEU A 37 52.94 -30.59 20.57
C LEU A 37 51.75 -29.73 20.14
N ASP A 38 51.10 -29.05 21.09
CA ASP A 38 50.02 -28.09 20.83
C ASP A 38 50.52 -26.88 20.01
N GLU A 39 51.70 -26.35 20.35
CA GLU A 39 52.37 -25.31 19.58
C GLU A 39 52.77 -25.78 18.18
N PHE A 40 53.30 -27.00 18.07
CA PHE A 40 53.61 -27.63 16.78
C PHE A 40 52.35 -27.75 15.91
N VAL A 41 51.23 -28.24 16.46
CA VAL A 41 49.95 -28.34 15.75
C VAL A 41 49.46 -26.96 15.31
N LYS A 42 49.54 -25.94 16.18
CA LYS A 42 49.21 -24.54 15.83
C LYS A 42 50.14 -23.97 14.76
N SER A 43 51.37 -24.48 14.66
CA SER A 43 52.36 -24.04 13.67
C SER A 43 52.10 -24.60 12.26
N LEU A 44 51.35 -25.70 12.13
CA LEU A 44 51.03 -26.34 10.85
C LEU A 44 50.26 -25.39 9.92
N ASN A 45 50.65 -25.36 8.65
CA ASN A 45 50.05 -24.49 7.64
C ASN A 45 48.53 -24.71 7.49
N GLN A 46 48.08 -25.96 7.57
CA GLN A 46 46.66 -26.29 7.52
C GLN A 46 45.88 -25.65 8.68
N VAL A 47 46.42 -25.69 9.89
CA VAL A 47 45.79 -25.14 11.10
C VAL A 47 45.81 -23.61 11.04
N LYS A 48 46.92 -23.00 10.62
CA LYS A 48 47.01 -21.54 10.39
C LYS A 48 45.99 -21.04 9.38
N GLU A 49 45.82 -21.74 8.25
CA GLU A 49 44.83 -21.35 7.24
C GLU A 49 43.40 -21.48 7.77
N LEU A 50 43.11 -22.52 8.57
CA LEU A 50 41.80 -22.65 9.23
C LEU A 50 41.54 -21.51 10.23
N TYR A 51 42.53 -21.09 11.01
CA TYR A 51 42.39 -19.94 11.90
C TYR A 51 42.16 -18.64 11.12
N ARG A 52 42.88 -18.44 10.01
CA ARG A 52 42.69 -17.30 9.12
C ARG A 52 41.30 -17.30 8.47
N GLU A 53 40.84 -18.44 7.95
CA GLU A 53 39.50 -18.60 7.38
C GLU A 53 38.43 -18.32 8.43
N LYS A 54 38.59 -18.86 9.65
CA LYS A 54 37.72 -18.56 10.79
C LYS A 54 37.68 -17.06 11.09
N GLU A 55 38.82 -16.39 11.17
CA GLU A 55 38.89 -14.96 11.46
C GLU A 55 38.23 -14.13 10.35
N MET A 56 38.47 -14.47 9.09
CA MET A 56 37.79 -13.85 7.94
C MET A 56 36.28 -14.03 8.00
N LEU A 57 35.79 -15.23 8.30
CA LEU A 57 34.36 -15.50 8.42
C LEU A 57 33.74 -14.78 9.61
N LEU A 58 34.43 -14.72 10.75
CA LEU A 58 33.98 -13.97 11.92
C LEU A 58 33.90 -12.47 11.62
N ALA A 59 34.92 -11.91 10.97
CA ALA A 59 34.93 -10.51 10.57
C ALA A 59 33.79 -10.21 9.59
N SER A 60 33.58 -11.07 8.59
CA SER A 60 32.50 -10.93 7.61
C SER A 60 31.11 -11.09 8.23
N ASN A 61 30.94 -12.04 9.16
CA ASN A 61 29.65 -12.23 9.84
C ASN A 61 29.35 -11.03 10.76
N LYS A 62 30.37 -10.54 11.48
CA LYS A 62 30.26 -9.36 12.33
C LYS A 62 29.89 -8.13 11.51
N SER A 63 30.57 -7.86 10.41
CA SER A 63 30.26 -6.69 9.57
C SER A 63 28.85 -6.78 8.98
N LEU A 64 28.40 -7.98 8.58
CA LEU A 64 27.04 -8.19 8.10
C LEU A 64 25.99 -8.00 9.21
N ALA A 65 26.27 -8.48 10.42
CA ALA A 65 25.39 -8.30 11.56
C ALA A 65 25.28 -6.82 11.95
N GLU A 66 26.41 -6.10 11.99
CA GLU A 66 26.45 -4.66 12.24
C GLU A 66 25.70 -3.88 11.15
N TYR A 67 25.88 -4.24 9.88
CA TYR A 67 25.12 -3.65 8.79
C TYR A 67 23.61 -3.91 8.95
N ASN A 68 23.19 -5.15 9.19
CA ASN A 68 21.78 -5.48 9.40
C ASN A 68 21.17 -4.72 10.58
N LEU A 69 21.92 -4.58 11.68
CA LEU A 69 21.50 -3.77 12.83
C LEU A 69 21.39 -2.28 12.49
N SER A 70 22.29 -1.76 11.65
CA SER A 70 22.23 -0.37 11.17
C SER A 70 21.05 -0.09 10.23
N GLN A 71 20.62 -1.09 9.46
CA GLN A 71 19.49 -0.96 8.54
C GLN A 71 18.13 -1.01 9.24
N LYS A 72 18.03 -1.75 10.35
CA LYS A 72 16.79 -1.89 11.11
C LYS A 72 16.10 -0.54 11.44
N PRO A 73 16.75 0.47 12.05
CA PRO A 73 16.08 1.73 12.39
C PRO A 73 15.63 2.52 11.16
N ILE A 74 16.36 2.42 10.05
CA ILE A 74 16.00 3.08 8.79
C ILE A 74 14.73 2.46 8.23
N LEU A 75 14.66 1.12 8.20
CA LEU A 75 13.47 0.41 7.74
C LEU A 75 12.25 0.67 8.62
N GLU A 76 12.44 0.69 9.95
CA GLU A 76 11.36 1.03 10.90
C GLU A 76 10.85 2.46 10.66
N SER A 77 11.75 3.44 10.52
CA SER A 77 11.38 4.83 10.24
C SER A 77 10.65 5.00 8.91
N GLU A 78 11.14 4.38 7.83
CA GLU A 78 10.52 4.46 6.51
C GLU A 78 9.16 3.73 6.49
N TYR A 79 9.05 2.61 7.21
CA TYR A 79 7.79 1.90 7.37
C TYR A 79 6.76 2.75 8.11
N GLU A 80 7.14 3.39 9.22
CA GLU A 80 6.26 4.32 9.94
C GLU A 80 5.81 5.49 9.04
N ALA A 81 6.73 6.10 8.31
CA ALA A 81 6.41 7.19 7.37
C ALA A 81 5.49 6.74 6.22
N LEU A 82 5.62 5.48 5.77
CA LEU A 82 4.73 4.90 4.76
C LEU A 82 3.33 4.66 5.34
N VAL A 83 3.25 4.13 6.56
CA VAL A 83 1.98 3.88 7.25
C VAL A 83 1.24 5.19 7.51
N THR A 84 1.91 6.25 7.93
CA THR A 84 1.28 7.56 8.14
C THR A 84 0.72 8.12 6.84
N LYS A 85 1.51 8.17 5.76
CA LYS A 85 1.06 8.63 4.44
C LYS A 85 -0.10 7.78 3.90
N ARG A 86 -0.06 6.47 4.10
CA ARG A 86 -1.16 5.57 3.71
C ARG A 86 -2.44 5.94 4.47
N ASN A 87 -2.35 6.14 5.78
CA ASN A 87 -3.51 6.50 6.60
C ASN A 87 -4.07 7.87 6.19
N GLU A 88 -3.22 8.86 5.94
CA GLU A 88 -3.63 10.16 5.39
C GLU A 88 -4.36 10.03 4.06
N ALA A 89 -3.83 9.21 3.13
CA ALA A 89 -4.46 8.97 1.83
C ALA A 89 -5.83 8.28 1.98
N VAL A 90 -5.98 7.35 2.92
CA VAL A 90 -7.26 6.68 3.22
C VAL A 90 -8.27 7.68 3.77
N GLU A 91 -7.88 8.54 4.71
CA GLU A 91 -8.75 9.58 5.26
C GLU A 91 -9.15 10.61 4.19
N LEU A 92 -8.21 11.05 3.35
CA LEU A 92 -8.53 11.92 2.22
C LEU A 92 -9.49 11.27 1.23
N ALA A 93 -9.28 9.99 0.88
CA ALA A 93 -10.19 9.26 -0.01
C ALA A 93 -11.60 9.14 0.58
N LYS A 94 -11.70 8.92 1.90
CA LYS A 94 -12.99 8.92 2.63
C LYS A 94 -13.66 10.29 2.57
N ASN A 95 -12.91 11.37 2.82
CA ASN A 95 -13.43 12.74 2.76
C ASN A 95 -13.92 13.09 1.35
N VAL A 96 -13.15 12.74 0.32
CA VAL A 96 -13.56 12.92 -1.09
C VAL A 96 -14.85 12.14 -1.38
N LYS A 97 -14.99 10.91 -0.87
CA LYS A 97 -16.21 10.12 -1.05
C LYS A 97 -17.43 10.78 -0.39
N VAL A 98 -17.27 11.34 0.81
CA VAL A 98 -18.34 12.08 1.51
C VAL A 98 -18.73 13.32 0.73
N VAL A 99 -17.78 14.18 0.38
CA VAL A 99 -18.02 15.41 -0.38
C VAL A 99 -18.68 15.11 -1.73
N ARG A 100 -18.26 14.02 -2.40
CA ARG A 100 -18.88 13.59 -3.65
C ARG A 100 -20.32 13.14 -3.45
N SER A 101 -20.62 12.39 -2.38
CA SER A 101 -22.00 11.99 -2.07
C SER A 101 -22.90 13.20 -1.82
N GLU A 102 -22.42 14.18 -1.05
CA GLU A 102 -23.15 15.43 -0.80
C GLU A 102 -23.34 16.24 -2.09
N LEU A 103 -22.32 16.29 -2.95
CA LEU A 103 -22.41 16.92 -4.26
C LEU A 103 -23.42 16.20 -5.17
N ASP A 104 -23.44 14.88 -5.17
CA ASP A 104 -24.38 14.10 -5.98
C ASP A 104 -25.83 14.28 -5.48
N GLU A 105 -26.04 14.35 -4.16
CA GLU A 105 -27.36 14.62 -3.58
C GLU A 105 -27.87 16.03 -3.88
N THR A 106 -27.02 17.04 -3.77
CA THR A 106 -27.35 18.42 -4.11
C THR A 106 -27.55 18.58 -5.61
N SER A 107 -26.68 17.97 -6.43
CA SER A 107 -26.78 17.95 -7.89
C SER A 107 -28.12 17.36 -8.32
N LYS A 108 -28.56 16.21 -7.77
CA LYS A 108 -29.88 15.61 -8.09
C LYS A 108 -31.04 16.57 -7.88
N LYS A 109 -31.03 17.39 -6.81
CA LYS A 109 -32.08 18.39 -6.54
C LYS A 109 -32.04 19.56 -7.52
N VAL A 110 -30.85 19.90 -8.00
CA VAL A 110 -30.59 21.03 -8.91
C VAL A 110 -30.47 20.53 -10.36
N GLN A 111 -30.79 19.25 -10.63
CA GLN A 111 -30.75 18.74 -11.99
C GLN A 111 -31.75 19.53 -12.84
N PRO A 112 -31.30 20.05 -14.00
CA PRO A 112 -32.11 20.95 -14.82
C PRO A 112 -33.44 20.32 -15.23
N ASP A 113 -33.46 19.03 -15.52
CA ASP A 113 -34.69 18.30 -15.89
C ASP A 113 -35.69 18.18 -14.72
N VAL A 114 -35.18 17.98 -13.50
CA VAL A 114 -36.00 17.92 -12.28
C VAL A 114 -36.61 19.29 -11.98
N LEU A 115 -35.80 20.35 -12.08
CA LEU A 115 -36.27 21.73 -11.89
C LEU A 115 -37.28 22.14 -12.96
N LEU A 116 -37.10 21.72 -14.21
CA LEU A 116 -38.05 21.97 -15.29
C LEU A 116 -39.39 21.30 -15.01
N SER A 117 -39.36 20.02 -14.62
CA SER A 117 -40.57 19.26 -14.27
C SER A 117 -41.33 19.91 -13.11
N LEU A 118 -40.61 20.38 -12.08
CA LEU A 118 -41.20 21.09 -10.95
C LEU A 118 -41.81 22.43 -11.38
N LEU A 119 -41.15 23.16 -12.28
CA LEU A 119 -41.65 24.42 -12.81
C LEU A 119 -42.90 24.22 -13.69
N GLU A 120 -42.95 23.15 -14.48
CA GLU A 120 -44.14 22.76 -15.26
C GLU A 120 -45.32 22.41 -14.36
N ALA A 121 -45.09 21.69 -13.26
CA ALA A 121 -46.13 21.41 -12.26
C ALA A 121 -46.65 22.71 -11.61
N ALA A 122 -45.75 23.62 -11.20
CA ALA A 122 -46.14 24.90 -10.63
C ALA A 122 -46.85 25.82 -11.66
N TYR A 123 -46.52 25.70 -12.94
CA TYR A 123 -47.24 26.38 -14.02
C TYR A 123 -48.66 25.83 -14.15
N ALA A 124 -48.82 24.50 -14.21
CA ALA A 124 -50.13 23.85 -14.29
C ALA A 124 -51.02 24.20 -13.08
N GLU A 125 -50.46 24.22 -11.86
CA GLU A 125 -51.16 24.64 -10.64
C GLU A 125 -51.65 26.10 -10.71
N ALA A 126 -50.83 27.02 -11.26
CA ALA A 126 -51.23 28.41 -11.43
C ALA A 126 -52.30 28.60 -12.52
N GLU A 127 -52.25 27.80 -13.60
CA GLU A 127 -53.29 27.78 -14.63
C GLU A 127 -54.61 27.28 -14.03
N GLU A 128 -54.59 26.15 -13.33
CA GLU A 128 -55.75 25.57 -12.65
C GLU A 128 -56.35 26.52 -11.60
N PHE A 129 -55.52 27.23 -10.83
CA PHE A 129 -55.98 28.23 -9.87
C PHE A 129 -56.71 29.39 -10.57
N SER A 130 -56.20 29.86 -11.71
CA SER A 130 -56.87 30.92 -12.47
C SER A 130 -58.20 30.46 -13.09
N GLU A 131 -58.29 29.20 -13.53
CA GLU A 131 -59.52 28.59 -14.04
C GLU A 131 -60.55 28.44 -12.92
N LYS A 132 -60.15 27.92 -11.75
CA LYS A 132 -61.03 27.83 -10.57
C LYS A 132 -61.59 29.18 -10.14
N LEU A 133 -60.79 30.24 -10.20
CA LEU A 133 -61.24 31.58 -9.87
C LEU A 133 -62.30 32.07 -10.88
N SER A 134 -62.09 31.80 -12.17
CA SER A 134 -63.05 32.11 -13.24
C SER A 134 -64.36 31.35 -13.07
N ASP A 135 -64.29 30.04 -12.84
CA ASP A 135 -65.47 29.19 -12.66
C ASP A 135 -66.26 29.59 -11.41
N GLY A 136 -65.58 29.86 -10.30
CA GLY A 136 -66.21 30.32 -9.06
C GLY A 136 -66.99 31.62 -9.22
N PHE A 137 -66.44 32.57 -10.00
CA PHE A 137 -67.15 33.82 -10.32
C PHE A 137 -68.40 33.59 -11.18
N LEU A 138 -68.32 32.69 -12.17
CA LEU A 138 -69.46 32.35 -13.05
C LEU A 138 -70.58 31.60 -12.30
N ASP A 139 -70.22 30.78 -11.32
CA ASP A 139 -71.16 30.05 -10.47
C ASP A 139 -71.86 30.95 -9.42
N GLY A 140 -71.54 32.25 -9.40
CA GLY A 140 -72.20 33.24 -8.55
C GLY A 140 -71.60 33.36 -7.16
N SER A 141 -70.29 33.21 -7.01
CA SER A 141 -69.58 33.53 -5.77
C SER A 141 -69.89 34.97 -5.32
N GLU A 142 -69.95 35.19 -3.99
CA GLU A 142 -70.30 36.48 -3.37
C GLU A 142 -69.12 37.50 -3.39
N GLU A 143 -68.20 37.34 -4.34
CA GLU A 143 -67.03 38.21 -4.50
C GLU A 143 -67.37 39.42 -5.38
N SER A 144 -66.90 40.61 -5.00
CA SER A 144 -67.12 41.81 -5.81
C SER A 144 -66.37 41.69 -7.14
N LEU A 145 -66.89 42.30 -8.21
CA LEU A 145 -66.24 42.29 -9.52
C LEU A 145 -64.80 42.81 -9.46
N ASP A 146 -64.57 43.87 -8.67
CA ASP A 146 -63.25 44.48 -8.55
C ASP A 146 -62.25 43.55 -7.83
N ASP A 147 -62.68 42.85 -6.77
CA ASP A 147 -61.85 41.88 -6.05
C ASP A 147 -61.51 40.66 -6.92
N PHE A 148 -62.48 40.16 -7.69
CA PHE A 148 -62.25 39.10 -8.67
C PHE A 148 -61.22 39.53 -9.72
N LEU A 149 -61.36 40.73 -10.28
CA LEU A 149 -60.47 41.23 -11.32
C LEU A 149 -59.03 41.35 -10.81
N GLU A 150 -58.83 41.82 -9.58
CA GLU A 150 -57.50 41.89 -8.96
C GLU A 150 -56.87 40.49 -8.85
N LYS A 151 -57.56 39.55 -8.19
CA LYS A 151 -57.06 38.18 -7.98
C LYS A 151 -56.85 37.42 -9.29
N PHE A 152 -57.75 37.58 -10.26
CA PHE A 152 -57.67 36.91 -11.55
C PHE A 152 -56.47 37.39 -12.35
N GLN A 153 -56.25 38.72 -12.39
CA GLN A 153 -55.11 39.30 -13.07
C GLN A 153 -53.81 38.84 -12.43
N GLU A 154 -53.71 38.82 -11.10
CA GLU A 154 -52.54 38.29 -10.39
C GLU A 154 -52.27 36.82 -10.74
N ALA A 155 -53.30 35.97 -10.68
CA ALA A 155 -53.18 34.56 -11.02
C ALA A 155 -52.76 34.33 -12.47
N ARG A 156 -53.35 35.05 -13.42
CA ARG A 156 -53.00 34.96 -14.84
C ARG A 156 -51.60 35.50 -15.14
N ASN A 157 -51.21 36.60 -14.51
CA ASN A 157 -49.86 37.14 -14.63
C ASN A 157 -48.82 36.14 -14.13
N LEU A 158 -49.08 35.47 -13.00
CA LEU A 158 -48.22 34.42 -12.46
C LEU A 158 -48.13 33.22 -13.41
N SER A 159 -49.26 32.73 -13.94
CA SER A 159 -49.30 31.63 -14.91
C SER A 159 -48.49 31.96 -16.18
N HIS A 160 -48.72 33.11 -16.80
CA HIS A 160 -47.99 33.53 -18.00
C HIS A 160 -46.49 33.72 -17.73
N SER A 161 -46.12 34.29 -16.58
CA SER A 161 -44.72 34.41 -16.16
C SER A 161 -44.05 33.04 -16.03
N ARG A 162 -44.72 32.07 -15.40
CA ARG A 162 -44.22 30.70 -15.25
C ARG A 162 -44.09 30.00 -16.60
N ARG A 163 -45.06 30.16 -17.52
CA ARG A 163 -44.99 29.64 -18.90
C ARG A 163 -43.74 30.11 -19.64
N VAL A 164 -43.47 31.42 -19.62
CA VAL A 164 -42.27 31.98 -20.26
C VAL A 164 -41.00 31.43 -19.63
N LYS A 165 -40.98 31.25 -18.30
CA LYS A 165 -39.84 30.64 -17.60
C LYS A 165 -39.64 29.16 -17.99
N VAL A 166 -40.71 28.38 -18.16
CA VAL A 166 -40.64 26.99 -18.66
C VAL A 166 -40.01 26.96 -20.05
N ASP A 167 -40.49 27.79 -20.98
CA ASP A 167 -39.98 27.84 -22.35
C ASP A 167 -38.50 28.25 -22.39
N LYS A 168 -38.12 29.23 -21.57
CA LYS A 168 -36.72 29.66 -21.44
C LYS A 168 -35.83 28.61 -20.81
N MET A 169 -36.33 27.88 -19.83
CA MET A 169 -35.59 26.79 -19.20
C MET A 169 -35.35 25.64 -20.19
N LYS A 170 -36.36 25.28 -21.01
CA LYS A 170 -36.21 24.30 -22.10
C LYS A 170 -35.15 24.73 -23.12
N GLU A 171 -35.11 26.01 -23.48
CA GLU A 171 -34.09 26.57 -24.38
C GLU A 171 -32.67 26.45 -23.80
N ILE A 172 -32.50 26.76 -22.50
CA ILE A 172 -31.21 26.65 -21.80
C ILE A 172 -30.73 25.20 -21.79
N ILE A 173 -31.60 24.25 -21.42
CA ILE A 173 -31.27 22.82 -21.35
C ILE A 173 -30.87 22.28 -22.73
N ALA A 174 -31.62 22.62 -23.77
CA ALA A 174 -31.30 22.22 -25.14
C ALA A 174 -29.93 22.77 -25.58
N LYS A 175 -29.60 24.01 -25.24
CA LYS A 175 -28.31 24.64 -25.56
C LYS A 175 -27.15 23.99 -24.81
N GLU A 176 -27.35 23.63 -23.55
CA GLU A 176 -26.34 22.98 -22.71
C GLU A 176 -25.99 21.57 -23.24
N SER A 177 -26.98 20.85 -23.77
CA SER A 177 -26.77 19.53 -24.41
C SER A 177 -25.94 19.59 -25.71
N SER A 178 -25.90 20.75 -26.38
CA SER A 178 -25.16 20.97 -27.63
C SER A 178 -23.69 21.39 -27.38
N MET A 179 -23.30 21.71 -26.16
CA MET A 179 -21.93 22.09 -25.82
C MET A 179 -21.14 20.85 -25.39
N PRO A 180 -19.89 20.66 -25.86
CA PRO A 180 -19.04 19.59 -25.34
C PRO A 180 -18.73 19.88 -23.88
N SER A 181 -19.44 19.20 -22.98
CA SER A 181 -19.21 19.30 -21.54
C SER A 181 -17.77 18.91 -21.24
N SER A 182 -17.00 19.84 -20.68
CA SER A 182 -15.77 19.54 -19.93
C SER A 182 -16.17 18.70 -18.72
N ARG A 183 -16.42 17.41 -18.97
CA ARG A 183 -16.60 16.44 -17.90
C ARG A 183 -15.31 16.47 -17.09
N ILE A 184 -15.47 16.68 -15.79
CA ILE A 184 -14.44 16.43 -14.79
C ILE A 184 -13.83 15.06 -15.16
N PRO A 185 -12.51 14.97 -15.37
CA PRO A 185 -11.89 13.70 -15.71
C PRO A 185 -12.31 12.69 -14.65
N GLU A 186 -12.97 11.61 -15.09
CA GLU A 186 -13.23 10.47 -14.22
C GLU A 186 -11.91 10.09 -13.55
N PRO A 187 -11.92 9.78 -12.24
CA PRO A 187 -10.72 9.34 -11.57
C PRO A 187 -10.22 8.13 -12.34
N VAL A 188 -9.04 8.29 -12.95
CA VAL A 188 -8.34 7.28 -13.73
C VAL A 188 -8.44 6.00 -12.92
N GLY A 189 -9.22 5.04 -13.43
CA GLY A 189 -9.47 3.78 -12.75
C GLY A 189 -8.14 3.20 -12.31
N ALA A 190 -8.10 2.74 -11.06
CA ALA A 190 -6.97 2.12 -10.37
C ALA A 190 -5.81 1.81 -11.30
N LEU A 191 -4.81 2.72 -11.34
CA LEU A 191 -3.54 2.41 -11.94
C LEU A 191 -3.10 1.05 -11.37
N PRO A 192 -2.75 0.07 -12.21
CA PRO A 192 -2.22 -1.18 -11.71
C PRO A 192 -1.05 -0.85 -10.77
N PRO A 193 -0.93 -1.52 -9.62
CA PRO A 193 0.14 -1.24 -8.69
C PRO A 193 1.45 -1.26 -9.47
N PRO A 194 2.32 -0.24 -9.34
CA PRO A 194 3.60 -0.27 -10.01
C PRO A 194 4.25 -1.59 -9.64
N SER A 195 4.64 -2.37 -10.65
CA SER A 195 5.40 -3.59 -10.46
C SER A 195 6.71 -3.19 -9.77
N ILE A 196 6.73 -3.26 -8.45
CA ILE A 196 7.94 -3.10 -7.64
C ILE A 196 8.82 -4.29 -8.00
N GLN A 197 9.70 -4.10 -8.98
CA GLN A 197 10.85 -4.97 -9.15
C GLN A 197 11.71 -4.78 -7.91
N ILE A 198 11.51 -5.63 -6.91
CA ILE A 198 12.40 -5.72 -5.77
C ILE A 198 13.76 -6.14 -6.36
N PRO A 199 14.81 -5.30 -6.28
CA PRO A 199 16.14 -5.71 -6.66
C PRO A 199 16.55 -6.77 -5.65
N TYR A 200 16.46 -8.04 -6.02
CA TYR A 200 17.08 -9.09 -5.24
C TYR A 200 18.57 -8.74 -5.11
N PRO A 201 19.16 -8.75 -3.89
CA PRO A 201 20.58 -8.53 -3.74
C PRO A 201 21.30 -9.62 -4.53
N HIS A 202 21.93 -9.22 -5.63
CA HIS A 202 22.80 -10.08 -6.40
C HIS A 202 23.99 -10.41 -5.50
N TYR A 203 23.96 -11.59 -4.89
CA TYR A 203 25.15 -12.21 -4.35
C TYR A 203 26.06 -12.50 -5.53
N SER A 204 26.99 -11.58 -5.79
CA SER A 204 28.01 -11.76 -6.79
C SER A 204 28.91 -12.93 -6.39
N ASN A 205 29.05 -13.85 -7.34
CA ASN A 205 30.17 -14.75 -7.53
C ASN A 205 30.17 -16.08 -6.77
N TRP A 206 29.34 -17.02 -7.24
CA TRP A 206 29.66 -18.45 -7.19
C TRP A 206 29.62 -19.03 -8.60
N ASN A 207 30.80 -19.44 -9.08
CA ASN A 207 31.01 -20.15 -10.33
C ASN A 207 30.36 -21.54 -10.24
N ALA A 208 29.27 -21.76 -10.98
CA ALA A 208 28.78 -23.09 -11.30
C ALA A 208 28.08 -23.08 -12.66
N SER A 209 28.69 -23.78 -13.61
CA SER A 209 28.17 -24.01 -14.95
C SER A 209 26.76 -24.60 -14.96
N SER A 210 25.92 -24.06 -15.86
CA SER A 210 24.83 -24.74 -16.59
C SER A 210 23.74 -25.49 -15.81
N CYS A 211 22.63 -24.83 -15.49
CA CYS A 211 21.25 -25.26 -15.83
C CYS A 211 20.18 -24.23 -15.37
N ASN A 212 19.15 -24.04 -16.19
CA ASN A 212 18.05 -23.07 -16.07
C ASN A 212 16.87 -23.63 -15.21
N PRO A 213 15.75 -22.92 -14.96
CA PRO A 213 15.28 -22.62 -13.60
C PRO A 213 14.02 -23.41 -13.23
N SER A 214 13.99 -23.96 -12.01
CA SER A 214 12.74 -24.40 -11.39
C SER A 214 12.71 -23.88 -9.97
N VAL A 215 11.77 -22.98 -9.71
CA VAL A 215 11.58 -22.27 -8.43
C VAL A 215 11.05 -23.27 -7.38
N PRO A 216 11.71 -23.49 -6.23
CA PRO A 216 11.12 -24.23 -5.13
C PRO A 216 10.31 -23.30 -4.21
N PRO A 217 9.30 -23.82 -3.48
CA PRO A 217 8.44 -23.02 -2.60
C PRO A 217 9.19 -22.51 -1.36
N LEU A 218 8.68 -21.40 -0.81
CA LEU A 218 9.21 -20.58 0.31
C LEU A 218 9.33 -21.27 1.69
N SER A 219 9.32 -22.61 1.75
CA SER A 219 9.26 -23.38 3.01
C SER A 219 10.58 -24.03 3.45
N ALA A 220 11.72 -23.68 2.86
CA ALA A 220 13.02 -24.28 3.20
C ALA A 220 14.13 -23.25 3.40
N LEU A 221 14.06 -22.47 4.48
CA LEU A 221 15.24 -21.79 5.02
C LEU A 221 15.73 -22.56 6.26
N PRO A 222 16.96 -23.10 6.26
CA PRO A 222 17.51 -23.76 7.43
C PRO A 222 18.07 -22.68 8.37
N TYR A 223 17.21 -22.10 9.19
CA TYR A 223 17.68 -21.38 10.37
C TYR A 223 18.18 -22.40 11.41
N PRO A 224 19.34 -22.19 12.04
CA PRO A 224 19.77 -23.02 13.16
C PRO A 224 18.81 -22.83 14.33
N THR A 225 18.17 -23.92 14.76
CA THR A 225 17.32 -23.98 15.94
C THR A 225 18.17 -23.73 17.19
N GLN A 226 18.07 -22.54 17.78
CA GLN A 226 18.55 -22.30 19.14
C GLN A 226 17.53 -22.82 20.17
N PRO A 227 17.98 -23.26 21.36
CA PRO A 227 17.09 -23.82 22.39
C PRO A 227 16.12 -22.77 22.94
N THR A 228 14.90 -23.24 23.15
CA THR A 228 13.69 -22.55 23.57
C THR A 228 13.84 -21.82 24.90
N SER A 229 14.10 -20.51 24.90
CA SER A 229 13.71 -19.60 25.98
C SER A 229 13.88 -18.12 25.59
N MET A 230 13.06 -17.62 24.66
CA MET A 230 12.80 -16.18 24.57
C MET A 230 11.31 -15.98 24.30
N ILE A 231 10.64 -15.35 25.27
CA ILE A 231 9.24 -14.95 25.21
C ILE A 231 9.11 -13.95 24.07
N TYR A 232 8.47 -14.36 22.97
CA TYR A 232 7.99 -13.43 21.96
C TYR A 232 6.83 -12.61 22.55
N PRO A 233 6.81 -11.28 22.40
CA PRO A 233 5.61 -10.50 22.70
C PRO A 233 4.49 -10.94 21.73
N PHE A 234 3.43 -11.43 22.33
CA PHE A 234 2.17 -11.85 21.72
C PHE A 234 1.63 -10.74 20.80
N MET A 235 1.51 -11.02 19.50
CA MET A 235 0.78 -10.13 18.58
C MET A 235 -0.73 -10.27 18.85
N PRO A 236 -1.48 -9.17 19.07
CA PRO A 236 -2.92 -9.25 19.19
C PRO A 236 -3.55 -9.60 17.84
N ALA A 237 -4.36 -10.66 17.82
CA ALA A 237 -5.16 -11.06 16.67
C ALA A 237 -6.22 -9.98 16.37
N TYR A 238 -6.27 -9.50 15.13
CA TYR A 238 -7.35 -8.63 14.67
C TYR A 238 -8.67 -9.42 14.60
N PRO A 239 -9.80 -8.87 15.08
CA PRO A 239 -11.11 -9.49 14.90
C PRO A 239 -11.61 -9.29 13.45
N PRO A 240 -12.48 -10.20 12.95
CA PRO A 240 -13.08 -10.07 11.63
C PRO A 240 -14.09 -8.92 11.61
N ILE A 241 -14.08 -8.15 10.52
CA ILE A 241 -14.96 -7.01 10.28
C ILE A 241 -16.34 -7.53 9.82
N PRO A 242 -17.46 -7.00 10.34
CA PRO A 242 -18.82 -7.27 9.85
C PRO A 242 -19.14 -6.58 8.52
#